data_AF-A0A7X5VLT4-F1
#
_entry.id   AF-A0A7X5VLT4-F1
#
_cell.length_a   1.000
_cell.length_b   1.000
_cell.length_c   1.000
_cell.angle_alpha   90.00
_cell.angle_beta   90.00
_cell.angle_gamma   90.00
#
_symmetry.space_group_name_H-M   'P 1'
#
loop_
_entity.id
_entity.type
_entity.pdbx_description
1 polymer ?
#
loop_
_entity_poly.entity_id
_entity_poly.type
_entity_poly.pdbx_seq_one_letter_code
_entity_poly.pdbx_strand_id
1 'polypeptide(L)'
;RGELQCIGASTLNEYRKYIEKDGALERRFQTVMVDPPTVDETIEILEGLKKRYEDHHKVTLPQDTLVSAAKLSERYITDRYLPDKAIDVIDEACARVHLSTQVPPPEVADLQERLKEIGGLKDEAIRDQDFERAAELRDRERELQSEIRKRREQWEEERRTF
;
A
#
# COMPACT_ATOMS: atom_id res chain seq x y z
N ARG A 1 -26.76 -26.59 -35.64
CA ARG A 1 -27.37 -25.40 -35.01
C ARG A 1 -26.59 -25.14 -33.74
N GLY A 2 -25.91 -23.99 -33.61
CA GLY A 2 -25.18 -23.63 -32.40
C GLY A 2 -25.98 -22.60 -31.62
N GLU A 3 -26.29 -22.89 -30.37
CA GLU A 3 -26.80 -21.91 -29.42
C GLU A 3 -25.59 -21.23 -28.79
N LEU A 4 -25.46 -19.91 -28.98
CA LEU A 4 -24.45 -19.10 -28.31
C LEU A 4 -25.16 -18.24 -27.27
N GLN A 5 -24.86 -18.48 -26.00
CA GLN A 5 -25.31 -17.68 -24.88
C GLN A 5 -24.11 -16.89 -24.34
N CYS A 6 -24.27 -15.60 -24.14
CA CYS A 6 -23.23 -14.74 -23.58
C CYS A 6 -23.81 -13.61 -22.73
N ILE A 7 -22.97 -13.06 -21.85
CA ILE A 7 -23.24 -11.85 -21.08
C ILE A 7 -22.18 -10.83 -21.50
N GLY A 8 -22.62 -9.62 -21.86
CA GLY A 8 -21.73 -8.51 -22.21
C GLY A 8 -21.75 -7.44 -21.13
N ALA A 9 -20.58 -6.92 -20.78
CA ALA A 9 -20.44 -5.70 -19.98
C ALA A 9 -20.02 -4.56 -20.91
N SER A 10 -20.72 -3.44 -20.85
CA SER A 10 -20.47 -2.30 -21.75
C SER A 10 -20.97 -1.00 -21.12
N THR A 11 -20.43 0.13 -21.56
CA THR A 11 -20.97 1.44 -21.24
C THR A 11 -22.20 1.77 -22.10
N LEU A 12 -23.08 2.66 -21.63
CA LEU A 12 -24.22 3.15 -22.43
C LEU A 12 -23.80 3.66 -23.81
N ASN A 13 -22.62 4.29 -23.90
CA ASN A 13 -22.08 4.81 -25.15
C ASN A 13 -21.67 3.69 -26.12
N GLU A 14 -21.01 2.64 -25.63
CA GLU A 14 -20.64 1.48 -26.44
C GLU A 14 -21.86 0.68 -26.87
N TYR A 15 -22.84 0.49 -25.97
CA TYR A 15 -24.10 -0.16 -26.30
C TYR A 15 -24.81 0.55 -27.46
N ARG A 16 -24.98 1.88 -27.38
CA ARG A 16 -25.55 2.72 -28.45
C ARG A 16 -24.79 2.63 -29.76
N LYS A 17 -23.46 2.51 -29.68
CA LYS A 17 -22.60 2.52 -30.86
C LYS A 17 -22.61 1.19 -31.61
N TYR A 18 -22.66 0.07 -30.89
CA TYR A 18 -22.37 -1.26 -31.45
C TYR A 18 -23.54 -2.24 -31.40
N ILE A 19 -24.44 -2.15 -30.42
CA ILE A 19 -25.54 -3.10 -30.24
C ILE A 19 -26.85 -2.51 -30.76
N GLU A 20 -27.20 -1.30 -30.32
CA GLU A 20 -28.47 -0.65 -30.69
C GLU A 20 -28.59 -0.37 -32.20
N LYS A 21 -27.45 -0.16 -32.88
CA LYS A 21 -27.44 0.04 -34.34
C LYS A 21 -27.62 -1.25 -35.14
N ASP A 22 -27.37 -2.41 -34.55
CA ASP A 22 -27.51 -3.71 -35.21
C ASP A 22 -28.82 -4.37 -34.78
N GLY A 23 -29.84 -4.26 -35.65
CA GLY A 23 -31.16 -4.80 -35.36
C GLY A 23 -31.21 -6.34 -35.21
N ALA A 24 -30.17 -7.10 -35.57
CA ALA A 24 -30.10 -8.53 -35.27
C ALA A 24 -29.61 -8.79 -33.84
N LEU A 25 -28.68 -7.98 -33.34
CA LEU A 25 -28.18 -8.05 -31.97
C LEU A 25 -29.17 -7.45 -30.98
N GLU A 26 -29.75 -6.30 -31.29
CA GLU A 26 -30.73 -5.60 -30.45
C GLU A 26 -31.91 -6.52 -30.07
N ARG A 27 -32.40 -7.34 -31.02
CA ARG A 27 -33.50 -8.30 -30.78
C ARG A 27 -33.08 -9.56 -30.01
N ARG A 28 -31.79 -9.80 -29.81
CA ARG A 28 -31.25 -10.98 -29.11
C ARG A 28 -30.72 -10.65 -27.72
N PHE A 29 -30.37 -9.39 -27.46
CA PHE A 29 -29.88 -8.94 -26.16
C PHE A 29 -30.98 -8.24 -25.38
N GLN A 30 -31.08 -8.56 -24.10
CA GLN A 30 -31.87 -7.82 -23.13
C GLN A 30 -30.92 -6.92 -22.33
N THR A 31 -31.19 -5.61 -22.29
CA THR A 31 -30.42 -4.67 -21.47
C THR A 31 -30.84 -4.75 -20.01
N VAL A 32 -29.86 -4.83 -19.13
CA VAL A 32 -30.03 -4.66 -17.68
C VAL A 32 -29.14 -3.50 -17.27
N MET A 33 -29.75 -2.44 -16.72
CA MET A 33 -29.01 -1.31 -16.18
C MET A 33 -28.38 -1.72 -14.85
N VAL A 34 -27.09 -1.44 -14.70
CA VAL A 34 -26.34 -1.68 -13.47
C VAL A 34 -26.00 -0.32 -12.90
N ASP A 35 -26.63 0.00 -11.78
CA ASP A 35 -26.34 1.22 -11.03
C ASP A 35 -25.09 1.01 -10.16
N PRO A 36 -24.33 2.07 -9.87
CA PRO A 36 -23.26 1.99 -8.88
C PRO A 36 -23.85 1.61 -7.51
N PRO A 37 -23.12 0.82 -6.69
CA PRO A 37 -23.55 0.51 -5.35
C PRO A 37 -23.67 1.78 -4.50
N THR A 38 -24.57 1.71 -3.52
CA THR A 38 -24.67 2.69 -2.45
C THR A 38 -23.40 2.70 -1.61
N VAL A 39 -23.25 3.73 -0.76
CA VAL A 39 -22.15 3.82 0.19
C VAL A 39 -22.13 2.61 1.14
N ASP A 40 -23.30 2.17 1.61
CA ASP A 40 -23.41 1.05 2.54
C ASP A 40 -23.06 -0.29 1.86
N GLU A 41 -23.58 -0.53 0.65
CA GLU A 41 -23.18 -1.71 -0.16
C GLU A 41 -21.68 -1.69 -0.49
N THR A 42 -21.09 -0.51 -0.71
CA THR A 42 -19.65 -0.39 -0.92
C THR A 42 -18.86 -0.77 0.31
N ILE A 43 -19.33 -0.42 1.51
CA ILE A 43 -18.69 -0.82 2.76
C ILE A 43 -18.68 -2.35 2.87
N GLU A 44 -19.81 -3.02 2.58
CA GLU A 44 -19.88 -4.49 2.57
C GLU A 44 -18.94 -5.13 1.54
N ILE A 45 -18.84 -4.55 0.33
CA ILE A 45 -17.88 -4.99 -0.69
C ILE A 45 -16.44 -4.86 -0.17
N LEU A 46 -16.11 -3.73 0.46
CA LEU A 46 -14.79 -3.48 1.03
C LEU A 46 -14.47 -4.44 2.18
N GLU A 47 -15.44 -4.78 3.03
CA GLU A 47 -15.29 -5.80 4.08
C GLU A 47 -14.93 -7.17 3.50
N GLY A 48 -15.59 -7.56 2.41
CA GLY A 48 -15.26 -8.80 1.69
C GLY A 48 -13.85 -8.81 1.08
N LEU A 49 -13.32 -7.64 0.73
CA LEU A 49 -11.98 -7.48 0.18
C LEU A 49 -10.90 -7.25 1.24
N LYS A 50 -11.27 -6.81 2.45
CA LYS A 50 -10.38 -6.36 3.52
C LYS A 50 -9.18 -7.28 3.72
N LYS A 51 -9.44 -8.57 4.00
CA LYS A 51 -8.39 -9.54 4.31
C LYS A 51 -7.34 -9.66 3.19
N ARG A 52 -7.78 -9.60 1.93
CA ARG A 52 -6.88 -9.70 0.77
C ARG A 52 -5.95 -8.49 0.69
N TYR A 53 -6.44 -7.29 1.01
CA TYR A 53 -5.61 -6.09 1.03
C TYR A 53 -4.66 -6.06 2.23
N GLU A 54 -5.13 -6.48 3.41
CA GLU A 54 -4.28 -6.62 4.60
C GLU A 54 -3.13 -7.60 4.33
N ASP A 55 -3.41 -8.76 3.73
CA ASP A 55 -2.39 -9.76 3.39
C ASP A 55 -1.41 -9.25 2.31
N HIS A 56 -1.92 -8.54 1.29
CA HIS A 56 -1.10 -8.03 0.19
C HIS A 56 -0.12 -6.94 0.66
N HIS A 57 -0.63 -5.98 1.43
CA HIS A 57 0.14 -4.82 1.90
C HIS A 57 0.80 -5.02 3.25
N LYS A 58 0.51 -6.14 3.94
CA LYS A 58 1.02 -6.42 5.30
C LYS A 58 0.69 -5.30 6.29
N VAL A 59 -0.55 -4.84 6.26
CA VAL A 59 -1.09 -3.79 7.14
C VAL A 59 -2.41 -4.26 7.73
N THR A 60 -2.78 -3.74 8.90
CA THR A 60 -4.12 -3.94 9.46
C THR A 60 -5.05 -2.82 8.99
N LEU A 61 -6.26 -3.15 8.54
CA LEU A 61 -7.27 -2.19 8.14
C LEU A 61 -8.32 -2.03 9.25
N PRO A 62 -8.36 -0.90 9.97
CA PRO A 62 -9.44 -0.59 10.89
C PRO A 62 -10.79 -0.52 10.17
N GLN A 63 -11.87 -0.89 10.86
CA GLN A 63 -13.22 -0.87 10.29
C GLN A 63 -13.63 0.54 9.84
N ASP A 64 -13.29 1.56 10.64
CA ASP A 64 -13.59 2.97 10.33
C ASP A 64 -12.89 3.46 9.07
N THR A 65 -11.78 2.82 8.66
CA THR A 65 -11.07 3.13 7.42
C THR A 65 -11.92 2.77 6.20
N LEU A 66 -12.64 1.64 6.23
CA LEU A 66 -13.51 1.22 5.14
C LEU A 66 -14.69 2.19 4.97
N VAL A 67 -15.31 2.57 6.09
CA VAL A 67 -16.40 3.56 6.12
C VAL A 67 -15.94 4.91 5.59
N SER A 68 -14.76 5.35 6.01
CA SER A 68 -14.18 6.62 5.58
C SER A 68 -13.84 6.60 4.09
N ALA A 69 -13.25 5.52 3.59
CA ALA A 69 -12.92 5.37 2.17
C ALA A 69 -14.17 5.45 1.30
N ALA A 70 -15.25 4.74 1.65
CA ALA A 70 -16.51 4.79 0.91
C ALA A 70 -17.14 6.19 0.92
N LYS A 71 -17.27 6.83 2.10
CA LYS A 71 -17.91 8.14 2.23
C LYS A 71 -17.11 9.28 1.60
N LEU A 72 -15.79 9.28 1.77
CA LEU A 72 -14.93 10.36 1.29
C LEU A 72 -14.70 10.25 -0.21
N SER A 73 -14.50 9.03 -0.74
CA SER A 73 -14.40 8.84 -2.19
C SER A 73 -15.71 9.22 -2.89
N GLU A 74 -16.87 8.90 -2.30
CA GLU A 74 -18.15 9.33 -2.86
C GLU A 74 -18.29 10.85 -2.89
N ARG A 75 -17.91 11.53 -1.81
CA ARG A 75 -18.05 12.98 -1.70
C ARG A 75 -17.06 13.77 -2.55
N TYR A 76 -15.83 13.30 -2.70
CA TYR A 76 -14.73 14.10 -3.25
C TYR A 76 -14.19 13.60 -4.60
N ILE A 77 -14.45 12.35 -4.99
CA ILE A 77 -14.04 11.79 -6.30
C ILE A 77 -15.31 11.62 -7.14
N THR A 78 -15.62 12.62 -7.96
CA THR A 78 -16.90 12.74 -8.68
C THR A 78 -16.89 12.20 -10.11
N ASP A 79 -15.70 11.94 -10.67
CA ASP A 79 -15.49 11.46 -12.04
C ASP A 79 -15.50 9.93 -12.15
N ARG A 80 -15.62 9.22 -11.02
CA ARG A 80 -15.64 7.76 -10.93
C ARG A 80 -16.80 7.28 -10.07
N TYR A 81 -17.13 6.00 -10.25
CA TYR A 81 -18.23 5.34 -9.57
C TYR A 81 -17.73 4.48 -8.41
N LEU A 82 -18.55 4.33 -7.38
CA LEU A 82 -18.36 3.26 -6.40
C LEU A 82 -18.52 1.90 -7.11
N PRO A 83 -17.92 0.81 -6.58
CA PRO A 83 -17.01 0.77 -5.42
C PRO A 83 -15.55 1.06 -5.80
N ASP A 84 -15.25 1.11 -7.10
CA ASP A 84 -13.92 1.21 -7.70
C ASP A 84 -13.07 2.35 -7.10
N LYS A 85 -13.62 3.57 -7.03
CA LYS A 85 -12.92 4.70 -6.41
C LYS A 85 -12.60 4.54 -4.92
N ALA A 86 -13.42 3.79 -4.17
CA ALA A 86 -13.19 3.53 -2.75
C ALA A 86 -12.09 2.48 -2.56
N ILE A 87 -12.08 1.47 -3.44
CA ILE A 87 -11.05 0.43 -3.49
C ILE A 87 -9.67 1.07 -3.76
N ASP A 88 -9.58 1.98 -4.73
CA ASP A 88 -8.32 2.66 -5.04
C ASP A 88 -7.80 3.48 -3.85
N VAL A 89 -8.68 4.18 -3.13
CA VAL A 89 -8.30 4.93 -1.91
C VAL A 89 -7.75 3.99 -0.84
N ILE A 90 -8.35 2.82 -0.64
CA ILE A 90 -7.84 1.81 0.29
C ILE A 90 -6.48 1.29 -0.18
N ASP A 91 -6.33 0.94 -1.46
CA ASP A 91 -5.10 0.38 -2.01
C ASP A 91 -3.92 1.34 -1.87
N GLU A 92 -4.10 2.60 -2.27
CA GLU A 92 -3.07 3.64 -2.15
C GLU A 92 -2.71 3.93 -0.70
N ALA A 93 -3.70 3.97 0.20
CA ALA A 93 -3.46 4.20 1.62
C ALA A 93 -2.64 3.04 2.22
N CYS A 94 -3.01 1.79 1.91
CA CYS A 94 -2.29 0.60 2.35
C CYS A 94 -0.86 0.58 1.82
N ALA A 95 -0.67 0.83 0.52
CA ALA A 95 0.65 0.88 -0.11
C ALA A 95 1.52 1.97 0.53
N ARG A 96 0.96 3.14 0.81
CA ARG A 96 1.67 4.25 1.47
C ARG A 96 2.11 3.89 2.88
N VAL A 97 1.23 3.26 3.67
CA VAL A 97 1.59 2.79 5.02
C VAL A 97 2.68 1.73 4.91
N HIS A 98 2.52 0.73 4.04
CA HIS A 98 3.52 -0.31 3.83
C HIS A 98 4.91 0.27 3.51
N LEU A 99 4.98 1.20 2.55
CA LEU A 99 6.23 1.88 2.18
C LEU A 99 6.83 2.67 3.34
N SER A 100 6.01 3.41 4.09
CA SER A 100 6.48 4.19 5.24
C SER A 100 7.10 3.29 6.33
N THR A 101 6.61 2.05 6.48
CA THR A 101 7.15 1.08 7.44
C THR A 101 8.40 0.34 6.96
N GLN A 102 8.87 0.55 5.72
CA GLN A 102 10.14 0.00 5.25
C GLN A 102 11.31 0.96 5.46
N VAL A 103 11.03 2.25 5.67
CA VAL A 103 12.07 3.25 5.87
C VAL A 103 12.48 3.22 7.36
N PRO A 104 13.77 2.98 7.68
CA PRO A 104 14.24 3.07 9.06
C PRO A 104 13.95 4.46 9.63
N PRO A 105 13.69 4.58 10.94
CA PRO A 105 13.55 5.89 11.58
C PRO A 105 14.75 6.79 11.25
N PRO A 106 14.57 8.12 11.09
CA PRO A 106 15.67 9.06 10.82
C PRO A 106 16.83 8.89 11.81
N GLU A 107 16.52 8.64 13.09
CA GLU A 107 17.52 8.35 14.12
C GLU A 107 18.39 7.13 13.82
N VAL A 108 17.83 6.07 13.23
CA VAL A 108 18.59 4.87 12.83
C VAL A 108 19.48 5.18 11.63
N ALA A 109 19.00 6.00 10.69
CA ALA A 109 19.80 6.43 9.55
C ALA A 109 21.01 7.29 10.00
N ASP A 110 20.78 8.24 10.92
CA ASP A 110 21.83 9.09 11.49
C ASP A 110 22.90 8.24 12.22
N LEU A 111 22.46 7.26 13.02
CA LEU A 111 23.39 6.34 13.71
C LEU A 111 24.20 5.50 12.71
N GLN A 112 23.62 5.08 11.59
CA GLN A 112 24.33 4.35 10.53
C GLN A 112 25.37 5.22 9.83
N GLU A 113 25.08 6.51 9.61
CA GLU A 113 26.05 7.45 9.06
C GLU A 113 27.24 7.66 10.01
N ARG A 114 26.97 7.89 11.29
CA ARG A 114 28.02 8.00 12.32
C ARG A 114 28.86 6.72 12.45
N LEU A 115 28.24 5.55 12.32
CA LEU A 115 28.94 4.27 12.31
C LEU A 115 29.91 4.18 11.12
N LYS A 116 29.49 4.66 9.94
CA LYS A 116 30.34 4.69 8.74
C LYS A 116 31.52 5.65 8.90
N GLU A 117 31.30 6.81 9.49
CA GLU A 117 32.37 7.77 9.82
C GLU A 117 33.42 7.16 10.76
N ILE A 118 32.98 6.53 11.86
CA ILE A 118 33.88 5.87 12.81
C ILE A 118 34.63 4.71 12.15
N GLY A 119 33.98 3.94 11.28
CA GLY A 119 34.63 2.90 10.48
C GLY A 119 35.78 3.46 9.66
N GLY A 120 35.56 4.57 8.96
CA GLY A 120 36.61 5.27 8.19
C GLY A 120 37.77 5.76 9.06
N LEU A 121 37.47 6.39 10.20
CA LEU A 121 38.47 6.86 11.16
C LEU A 121 39.30 5.71 11.76
N LYS A 122 38.67 4.57 12.01
CA LYS A 122 39.33 3.37 12.53
C LYS A 122 40.28 2.80 11.49
N ASP A 123 39.85 2.69 10.24
CA ASP A 123 40.67 2.20 9.14
C ASP A 123 41.85 3.15 8.83
N GLU A 124 41.69 4.45 9.06
CA GLU A 124 42.78 5.43 9.05
C GLU A 124 43.76 5.21 10.20
N ALA A 125 43.29 5.11 11.44
CA ALA A 125 44.14 4.85 12.61
C ALA A 125 44.93 3.53 12.48
N ILE A 126 44.33 2.48 11.90
CA ILE A 126 45.02 1.21 11.61
C ILE A 126 46.13 1.40 10.57
N ARG A 127 45.88 2.19 9.51
CA ARG A 127 46.89 2.49 8.47
C ARG A 127 48.07 3.28 9.06
N ASP A 128 47.79 4.19 9.98
CA ASP A 128 48.78 5.01 10.66
C ASP A 128 49.49 4.28 11.82
N GLN A 129 49.15 3.00 12.06
CA GLN A 129 49.66 2.17 13.16
C GLN A 129 49.37 2.75 14.56
N ASP A 130 48.38 3.62 14.67
CA ASP A 130 47.85 4.14 15.92
C ASP A 130 46.87 3.13 16.54
N PHE A 131 47.44 2.08 17.14
CA PHE A 131 46.66 0.96 17.68
C PHE A 131 45.81 1.34 18.90
N GLU A 132 46.21 2.36 19.66
CA GLU A 132 45.47 2.85 20.82
C GLU A 132 44.18 3.55 20.36
N ARG A 133 44.31 4.50 19.42
CA ARG A 133 43.14 5.17 18.82
C ARG A 133 42.25 4.19 18.05
N ALA A 134 42.82 3.22 17.35
CA ALA A 134 42.04 2.18 16.67
C ALA A 134 41.24 1.31 17.66
N ALA A 135 41.79 1.03 18.85
CA ALA A 135 41.08 0.29 19.89
C ALA A 135 39.90 1.10 20.46
N GLU A 136 40.10 2.39 20.75
CA GLU A 136 39.02 3.29 21.20
C GLU A 136 37.88 3.39 20.16
N LEU A 137 38.24 3.58 18.89
CA LEU A 137 37.27 3.67 17.79
C LEU A 137 36.51 2.36 17.59
N ARG A 138 37.16 1.20 17.77
CA ARG A 138 36.52 -0.11 17.72
C ARG A 138 35.49 -0.28 18.85
N ASP A 139 35.81 0.17 20.06
CA ASP A 139 34.89 0.05 21.18
C ASP A 139 33.69 0.98 20.99
N ARG A 140 33.90 2.19 20.47
CA ARG A 140 32.83 3.12 20.09
C ARG A 140 31.95 2.63 18.93
N GLU A 141 32.55 1.95 17.96
CA GLU A 141 31.84 1.25 16.89
C GLU A 141 30.90 0.17 17.45
N ARG A 142 31.37 -0.62 18.43
CA ARG A 142 30.54 -1.64 19.09
C ARG A 142 29.36 -1.04 19.85
N GLU A 143 29.57 0.09 20.53
CA GLU A 143 28.49 0.82 21.21
C GLU A 143 27.42 1.29 20.21
N LEU A 144 27.82 1.95 19.13
CA LEU A 144 26.90 2.39 18.07
C LEU A 144 26.15 1.24 17.41
N GLN A 145 26.83 0.12 17.14
CA GLN A 145 26.17 -1.08 16.63
C GLN A 145 25.14 -1.65 17.61
N SER A 146 25.41 -1.59 18.91
CA SER A 146 24.47 -2.00 19.96
C SER A 146 23.25 -1.08 20.01
N GLU A 147 23.47 0.23 19.91
CA GLU A 147 22.40 1.23 19.89
C GLU A 147 21.51 1.07 18.65
N ILE A 148 22.10 0.91 17.46
CA ILE A 148 21.37 0.65 16.21
C ILE A 148 20.52 -0.62 16.34
N ARG A 149 21.05 -1.69 16.92
CA ARG A 149 20.29 -2.94 17.16
C ARG A 149 19.08 -2.69 18.05
N LYS A 150 19.27 -2.06 19.21
CA LYS A 150 18.17 -1.75 20.14
C LYS A 150 17.09 -0.89 19.50
N ARG A 151 17.47 0.16 18.75
CA ARG A 151 16.50 1.04 18.08
C ARG A 151 15.74 0.32 16.97
N ARG A 152 16.39 -0.58 16.23
CA ARG A 152 15.72 -1.44 15.25
C ARG A 152 14.75 -2.42 15.88
N GLU A 153 15.13 -3.05 16.99
CA GLU A 153 14.25 -3.96 17.74
C GLU A 153 13.01 -3.23 18.27
N GLN A 154 13.17 -2.05 18.86
CA GLN A 154 12.05 -1.21 19.31
C GLN A 154 11.12 -0.85 18.14
N TRP A 155 11.70 -0.45 17.01
CA TRP A 155 10.92 -0.13 15.81
C TRP A 155 10.19 -1.35 15.24
N GLU A 156 10.79 -2.54 15.27
CA GLU A 156 10.11 -3.79 14.87
C GLU A 156 8.99 -4.19 15.82
N GLU A 157 9.11 -3.86 17.11
CA GLU A 157 8.06 -4.09 18.10
C GLU A 157 6.89 -3.11 17.89
N GLU A 158 7.18 -1.83 17.66
CA GLU A 158 6.16 -0.83 17.25
C GLU A 158 5.45 -1.25 15.95
N ARG A 159 6.18 -1.81 14.98
CA ARG A 159 5.61 -2.35 13.72
C ARG A 159 4.58 -3.47 13.94
N ARG A 160 4.63 -4.23 15.04
CA ARG A 160 3.65 -5.30 15.31
C ARG A 160 2.35 -4.78 15.91
N THR A 161 2.35 -3.54 16.41
CA THR A 161 1.19 -2.92 17.04
C THR A 161 0.32 -2.08 16.09
N PHE A 162 0.76 -1.87 14.84
CA PHE A 162 0.03 -1.18 13.76
C PHE A 162 -0.39 -2.19 12.67
#